data_AF-A0A834YJQ6-F1
#
_entry.id   AF-A0A834YJQ6-F1
#
_cell.length_a   1.000
_cell.length_b   1.000
_cell.length_c   1.000
_cell.angle_alpha   90.00
_cell.angle_beta   90.00
_cell.angle_gamma   90.00
#
_symmetry.space_group_name_H-M   'P 1'
#
loop_
_entity.id
_entity.type
_entity.pdbx_description
1 polymer ?
#
loop_
_entity_poly.entity_id
_entity_poly.type
_entity_poly.pdbx_seq_one_letter_code
_entity_poly.pdbx_strand_id
1 'polypeptide(L)'
;MMRAGALTFFVFLPSAFVDGMDALAVKQACKFAKEHALKNGPIILEMDTYRYHGHSMSDPGSTYRTRDEISGVRQERDPIERIRKLILSHELATEKELKDIEKEFRKEVDEAIAQAKESSMPDPSELFTNVHVAGFGVEVFGADRKEVRAVLP
;
A
#
# COMPACT_ATOMS: atom_id res chain seq x y z
N MET A 1 5.34 13.03 18.16
CA MET A 1 6.40 12.88 19.17
C MET A 1 6.90 11.44 19.07
N MET A 2 8.08 11.21 18.47
CA MET A 2 8.66 9.86 18.37
C MET A 2 8.96 9.37 19.79
N ARG A 3 8.44 8.20 20.16
CA ARG A 3 8.84 7.51 21.38
C ARG A 3 9.81 6.41 20.99
N ALA A 4 10.92 6.29 21.72
CA ALA A 4 11.74 5.09 21.67
C ALA A 4 10.88 3.92 22.17
N GLY A 5 10.48 3.02 21.27
CA GLY A 5 9.60 1.89 21.58
C GLY A 5 10.40 0.72 22.13
N ALA A 6 10.05 0.27 23.34
CA ALA A 6 10.67 -0.85 24.03
C ALA A 6 10.19 -2.23 23.50
N LEU A 7 10.45 -2.52 22.23
CA LEU A 7 10.32 -3.86 21.65
C LEU A 7 11.62 -4.27 20.93
N THR A 8 12.74 -4.18 21.66
CA THR A 8 14.10 -4.43 21.15
C THR A 8 14.68 -5.78 21.61
N PHE A 9 13.85 -6.81 21.81
CA PHE A 9 14.31 -8.02 22.53
C PHE A 9 15.04 -9.09 21.70
N PHE A 10 15.22 -8.96 20.38
CA PHE A 10 15.91 -10.04 19.62
C PHE A 10 16.88 -9.63 18.51
N VAL A 11 17.00 -8.35 18.15
CA VAL A 11 17.98 -7.90 17.14
C VAL A 11 18.56 -6.56 17.56
N PHE A 12 19.89 -6.40 17.52
CA PHE A 12 20.63 -5.18 17.84
C PHE A 12 20.41 -4.03 16.82
N LEU A 13 19.26 -3.98 16.16
CA LEU A 13 18.93 -2.95 15.18
C LEU A 13 18.19 -1.78 15.87
N PRO A 14 18.52 -0.53 15.52
CA PRO A 14 17.75 0.61 15.98
C PRO A 14 16.31 0.51 15.43
N SER A 15 15.34 0.93 16.24
CA SER A 15 13.94 0.97 15.85
C SER A 15 13.24 2.25 16.33
N ALA A 16 12.17 2.64 15.64
CA ALA A 16 11.30 3.74 16.05
C ALA A 16 9.83 3.36 15.86
N PHE A 17 9.01 3.71 16.84
CA PHE A 17 7.56 3.57 16.78
C PHE A 17 6.94 4.85 16.21
N VAL A 18 6.08 4.70 15.22
CA VAL A 18 5.48 5.78 14.44
C VAL A 18 3.98 5.60 14.41
N ASP A 19 3.24 6.67 14.69
CA ASP A 19 1.80 6.70 14.41
C ASP A 19 1.58 6.67 12.89
N GLY A 20 1.21 5.50 12.37
CA GLY A 20 0.95 5.26 10.96
C GLY A 20 -0.34 5.91 10.46
N MET A 21 -1.17 6.45 11.37
CA MET A 21 -2.37 7.21 11.04
C MET A 21 -2.10 8.73 10.95
N ASP A 22 -0.86 9.18 11.18
CA ASP A 22 -0.41 10.56 10.97
C ASP A 22 0.60 10.63 9.82
N ALA A 23 0.15 11.10 8.65
CA ALA A 23 0.98 11.19 7.45
C ALA A 23 2.19 12.13 7.62
N LEU A 24 2.11 13.16 8.48
CA LEU A 24 3.24 14.05 8.75
C LEU A 24 4.26 13.37 9.66
N ALA A 25 3.80 12.60 10.66
CA ALA A 25 4.68 11.79 11.51
C ALA A 25 5.42 10.74 10.68
N VAL A 26 4.71 10.03 9.80
CA VAL A 26 5.29 9.06 8.86
C VAL A 26 6.32 9.73 7.95
N LYS A 27 6.00 10.89 7.35
CA LYS A 27 6.93 11.64 6.51
C LYS A 27 8.25 11.97 7.25
N GLN A 28 8.16 12.45 8.48
CA GLN A 28 9.36 12.76 9.28
C GLN A 28 10.13 11.52 9.68
N ALA A 29 9.43 10.43 10.05
CA ALA A 29 10.06 9.16 10.38
C ALA A 29 10.82 8.56 9.20
N CYS A 30 10.22 8.56 8.01
CA CYS A 30 10.87 8.10 6.79
C CYS A 30 12.08 8.97 6.43
N LYS A 31 12.00 10.29 6.60
CA LYS A 31 13.13 11.20 6.37
C LYS A 31 14.29 10.86 7.32
N PHE A 32 14.01 10.75 8.61
CA PHE A 32 15.00 10.38 9.63
C PHE A 32 15.62 9.01 9.34
N ALA A 33 14.78 8.01 9.07
CA ALA A 33 15.23 6.65 8.80
C ALA A 33 16.12 6.58 7.56
N LYS A 34 15.79 7.33 6.49
CA LYS A 34 16.64 7.45 5.30
C LYS A 34 18.01 8.04 5.64
N GLU A 35 18.03 9.16 6.38
CA GLU A 35 19.29 9.81 6.78
C GLU A 35 20.15 8.91 7.67
N HIS A 36 19.52 8.14 8.56
CA HIS A 36 20.19 7.13 9.36
C HIS A 36 20.73 5.98 8.51
N ALA A 37 19.89 5.41 7.62
CA ALA A 37 20.24 4.27 6.80
C ALA A 37 21.46 4.52 5.91
N LEU A 38 21.55 5.72 5.33
CA LEU A 38 22.67 6.14 4.49
C LEU A 38 23.99 6.30 5.25
N LYS A 39 23.95 6.46 6.58
CA LYS A 39 25.15 6.75 7.40
C LYS A 39 25.54 5.59 8.32
N ASN A 40 24.56 4.90 8.89
CA ASN A 40 24.75 3.98 10.02
C ASN A 40 24.22 2.56 9.76
N GLY A 41 23.66 2.31 8.57
CA GLY A 41 23.04 1.02 8.25
C GLY A 41 21.56 0.94 8.66
N PRO A 42 20.96 -0.25 8.61
CA PRO A 42 19.51 -0.42 8.65
C PRO A 42 18.86 0.03 9.97
N ILE A 43 17.62 0.50 9.86
CA ILE A 43 16.74 0.90 10.97
C ILE A 43 15.33 0.39 10.70
N ILE A 44 14.63 -0.01 11.76
CA ILE A 44 13.25 -0.51 11.69
C ILE A 44 12.28 0.61 12.05
N LEU A 45 11.24 0.79 11.23
CA LEU A 45 10.10 1.65 11.57
C LEU A 45 8.88 0.76 11.81
N GLU A 46 8.34 0.80 13.02
CA GLU A 46 7.04 0.20 13.33
C GLU A 46 5.96 1.26 13.13
N MET A 47 5.11 1.07 12.12
CA MET A 47 4.02 1.99 11.79
C MET A 47 2.70 1.43 12.31
N ASP A 48 2.19 2.02 13.39
CA ASP A 48 0.89 1.65 13.96
C ASP A 48 -0.25 2.21 13.09
N THR A 49 -0.94 1.34 12.36
CA THR A 49 -2.01 1.69 11.44
C THR A 49 -3.16 0.70 11.53
N TYR A 50 -4.26 1.00 10.85
CA TYR A 50 -5.48 0.20 10.92
C TYR A 50 -6.06 -0.14 9.54
N ARG A 51 -6.34 -1.43 9.33
CA ARG A 51 -6.97 -1.97 8.12
C ARG A 51 -8.50 -1.92 8.27
N TYR A 52 -9.19 -1.12 7.47
CA TYR A 52 -10.66 -1.02 7.58
C TYR A 52 -11.40 -2.24 7.01
N HIS A 53 -10.96 -2.76 5.86
CA HIS A 53 -11.56 -3.95 5.26
C HIS A 53 -11.00 -5.22 5.89
N GLY A 54 -11.60 -6.37 5.60
CA GLY A 54 -11.06 -7.68 6.01
C GLY A 54 -9.68 -7.97 5.40
N HIS A 55 -9.10 -9.14 5.67
CA HIS A 55 -7.74 -9.45 5.17
C HIS A 55 -7.68 -9.45 3.64
N SER A 56 -8.77 -9.88 3.00
CA SER A 56 -8.94 -9.94 1.54
C SER A 56 -10.43 -9.91 1.19
N MET A 57 -10.77 -10.06 -0.10
CA MET A 57 -12.18 -10.24 -0.51
C MET A 57 -12.82 -11.53 0.03
N SER A 58 -12.03 -12.54 0.40
CA SER A 58 -12.51 -13.81 0.93
C SER A 58 -12.59 -13.86 2.47
N ASP A 59 -11.91 -12.94 3.15
CA ASP A 59 -12.03 -12.77 4.60
C ASP A 59 -12.73 -11.44 4.92
N PRO A 60 -14.00 -11.42 5.35
CA PRO A 60 -14.71 -10.20 5.69
C PRO A 60 -14.21 -9.55 7.00
N GLY A 61 -13.49 -10.30 7.83
CA GLY A 61 -12.91 -9.81 9.08
C GLY A 61 -13.90 -9.47 10.19
N SER A 62 -15.13 -9.97 10.14
CA SER A 62 -16.14 -9.79 11.20
C SER A 62 -16.11 -10.89 12.28
N THR A 63 -15.30 -11.93 12.10
CA THR A 63 -15.21 -13.07 13.02
C THR A 63 -14.24 -12.85 14.17
N TYR A 64 -13.32 -11.89 14.04
CA TYR A 64 -12.20 -11.68 14.98
C TYR A 64 -12.05 -10.22 15.46
N ARG A 65 -13.00 -9.35 15.11
CA ARG A 65 -13.07 -7.94 15.54
C ARG A 65 -14.48 -7.40 15.34
N THR A 66 -14.83 -6.36 16.07
CA THR A 66 -16.19 -5.80 16.04
C THR A 66 -16.31 -4.69 14.99
N ARG A 67 -17.53 -4.45 14.52
CA ARG A 67 -17.81 -3.30 13.64
C ARG A 67 -17.60 -1.97 14.37
N ASP A 68 -17.85 -1.95 15.68
CA ASP A 68 -17.70 -0.76 16.53
C ASP A 68 -16.23 -0.37 16.70
N GLU A 69 -15.32 -1.33 16.81
CA GLU A 69 -13.88 -1.07 16.81
C GLU A 69 -13.45 -0.41 15.49
N ILE A 70 -13.84 -0.99 14.36
CA ILE A 70 -13.48 -0.47 13.02
C ILE A 70 -14.04 0.94 12.80
N SER A 71 -15.31 1.16 13.18
CA SER A 71 -15.98 2.45 13.00
C SER A 71 -15.40 3.50 13.95
N GLY A 72 -15.10 3.15 15.20
CA GLY A 72 -14.44 4.02 16.18
C GLY A 72 -13.07 4.47 15.69
N VAL A 73 -12.21 3.54 15.26
CA VAL A 73 -10.89 3.88 14.72
C VAL A 73 -11.00 4.77 13.48
N ARG A 74 -11.95 4.50 12.57
CA ARG A 74 -12.16 5.36 11.39
C ARG A 74 -12.63 6.77 11.79
N GLN A 75 -13.51 6.91 12.77
CA GLN A 75 -14.00 8.24 13.18
C GLN A 75 -12.92 9.06 13.87
N GLU A 76 -12.08 8.41 14.67
CA GLU A 76 -11.10 9.09 15.53
C GLU A 76 -9.72 9.27 14.88
N ARG A 77 -9.26 8.28 14.11
CA ARG A 77 -7.88 8.22 13.62
C ARG A 77 -7.73 8.29 12.11
N ASP A 78 -8.80 8.46 11.32
CA ASP A 78 -8.65 8.43 9.86
C ASP A 78 -7.59 9.44 9.34
N PRO A 79 -6.58 8.97 8.60
CA PRO A 79 -5.45 9.81 8.20
C PRO A 79 -5.84 10.89 7.19
N ILE A 80 -6.84 10.62 6.35
CA ILE A 80 -7.33 11.57 5.34
C ILE A 80 -8.11 12.68 6.04
N GLU A 81 -9.02 12.30 6.94
CA GLU A 81 -9.81 13.26 7.72
C GLU A 81 -8.92 14.13 8.63
N ARG A 82 -7.87 13.55 9.21
CA ARG A 82 -6.86 14.30 9.98
C ARG A 82 -6.20 15.38 9.13
N ILE A 83 -5.74 15.04 7.92
CA ILE A 83 -5.12 16.00 7.00
C ILE A 83 -6.13 17.04 6.53
N ARG A 84 -7.36 16.64 6.21
CA ARG A 84 -8.46 17.55 5.84
C ARG A 84 -8.67 18.61 6.92
N LYS A 85 -8.78 18.21 8.19
CA LYS A 85 -8.93 19.13 9.33
C LYS A 85 -7.76 20.10 9.45
N LEU A 86 -6.53 19.62 9.28
CA LEU A 86 -5.33 20.47 9.33
C LEU A 86 -5.31 21.50 8.19
N ILE A 87 -5.66 21.10 6.97
CA ILE A 87 -5.73 22.01 5.81
C ILE A 87 -6.75 23.12 6.08
N LEU A 88 -7.94 22.77 6.55
CA LEU A 88 -9.01 23.73 6.85
C LEU A 88 -8.64 24.64 8.02
N SER A 89 -8.06 24.10 9.11
CA SER A 89 -7.69 24.90 10.28
C SER A 89 -6.55 25.88 10.02
N HIS A 90 -5.72 25.60 9.00
CA HIS A 90 -4.64 26.47 8.57
C HIS A 90 -4.99 27.32 7.33
N GLU A 91 -6.27 27.31 6.91
CA GLU A 91 -6.77 28.10 5.77
C GLU A 91 -5.99 27.85 4.47
N LEU A 92 -5.44 26.64 4.30
CA LEU A 92 -4.64 26.26 3.13
C LEU A 92 -5.50 25.92 1.92
N ALA A 93 -6.76 25.55 2.15
CA ALA A 93 -7.79 25.36 1.13
C ALA A 93 -9.17 25.49 1.77
N THR A 94 -10.18 25.75 0.95
CA THR A 94 -11.58 25.77 1.33
C THR A 94 -12.22 24.38 1.24
N GLU A 95 -13.35 24.19 1.94
CA GLU A 95 -14.10 22.93 1.87
C GLU A 95 -14.58 22.62 0.43
N LYS A 96 -14.86 23.66 -0.35
CA LYS A 96 -15.27 23.53 -1.75
C LYS A 96 -14.12 23.00 -2.60
N GLU A 97 -12.93 23.59 -2.50
CA GLU A 97 -11.75 23.14 -3.24
C GLU A 97 -11.41 21.68 -2.92
N LEU A 98 -11.51 21.27 -1.65
CA LEU A 98 -11.29 19.87 -1.27
C LEU A 98 -12.33 18.90 -1.86
N LYS A 99 -13.60 19.32 -1.93
CA LYS A 99 -14.65 18.53 -2.59
C LYS A 99 -14.45 18.45 -4.10
N ASP A 100 -14.01 19.54 -4.73
CA ASP A 100 -13.72 19.58 -6.17
C ASP A 100 -12.56 18.63 -6.50
N ILE A 101 -11.51 18.61 -5.69
CA ILE A 101 -10.38 17.65 -5.80
C ILE A 101 -10.87 16.20 -5.64
N GLU A 102 -11.71 15.91 -4.64
CA GLU A 102 -12.26 14.56 -4.45
C GLU A 102 -13.07 14.09 -5.67
N LYS A 103 -13.83 15.00 -6.28
CA LYS A 103 -14.60 14.72 -7.49
C LYS A 103 -13.71 14.44 -8.70
N GLU A 104 -12.61 15.18 -8.84
CA GLU A 104 -11.61 14.94 -9.89
C GLU A 104 -11.00 13.54 -9.76
N PHE A 105 -10.52 13.17 -8.57
CA PHE A 105 -9.94 11.85 -8.34
C PHE A 105 -10.95 10.71 -8.53
N ARG A 106 -12.21 10.89 -8.11
CA ARG A 106 -13.26 9.90 -8.38
C ARG A 106 -13.45 9.67 -9.88
N LYS A 107 -13.46 10.76 -10.65
CA LYS A 107 -13.56 10.68 -12.12
C LYS A 107 -12.35 9.95 -12.72
N GLU A 108 -11.14 10.26 -12.29
CA GLU A 108 -9.92 9.58 -12.75
C GLU A 108 -9.97 8.07 -12.47
N VAL A 109 -10.39 7.69 -11.25
CA VAL A 109 -10.55 6.28 -10.86
C VAL A 109 -11.62 5.58 -11.69
N ASP A 110 -12.76 6.23 -11.95
CA ASP A 110 -13.85 5.67 -12.76
C ASP A 110 -13.41 5.46 -14.23
N GLU A 111 -12.66 6.40 -14.79
CA GLU A 111 -12.07 6.30 -16.13
C GLU A 111 -11.05 5.15 -16.21
N ALA A 112 -10.18 5.02 -15.21
CA ALA A 112 -9.22 3.92 -15.13
C ALA A 112 -9.92 2.55 -15.01
N ILE A 113 -11.01 2.46 -14.25
CA ILE A 113 -11.82 1.24 -14.13
C ILE A 113 -12.49 0.89 -15.47
N ALA A 114 -13.00 1.87 -16.20
CA ALA A 114 -13.60 1.65 -17.52
C ALA A 114 -12.55 1.10 -18.51
N GLN A 115 -11.38 1.73 -18.58
CA GLN A 115 -10.27 1.27 -19.41
C GLN A 115 -9.81 -0.15 -19.02
N ALA A 116 -9.71 -0.45 -17.73
CA ALA A 116 -9.32 -1.78 -17.26
C ALA A 116 -10.35 -2.86 -17.64
N LYS A 117 -11.64 -2.53 -17.68
CA LYS A 117 -12.71 -3.47 -18.09
C LYS A 117 -12.78 -3.69 -19.60
N GLU A 118 -12.41 -2.68 -20.38
CA GLU A 118 -12.38 -2.76 -21.85
C GLU A 118 -11.10 -3.44 -22.37
N SER A 119 -10.05 -3.50 -21.54
CA SER A 119 -8.79 -4.15 -21.89
C SER A 119 -9.01 -5.63 -22.17
N SER A 120 -8.53 -6.09 -23.32
CA SER A 120 -8.56 -7.51 -23.67
C SER A 120 -7.69 -8.33 -22.73
N MET A 121 -8.06 -9.59 -22.53
CA MET A 121 -7.17 -10.55 -21.88
C MET A 121 -5.85 -10.66 -22.67
N PRO A 122 -4.71 -10.87 -21.99
CA PRO A 122 -3.44 -11.16 -22.66
C PRO A 122 -3.54 -12.37 -23.59
N ASP A 123 -2.72 -12.41 -24.63
CA ASP A 123 -2.69 -13.56 -25.53
C ASP A 123 -2.23 -14.82 -24.74
N PRO A 124 -2.87 -15.98 -24.90
CA PRO A 124 -2.44 -17.21 -24.21
C PRO A 124 -0.97 -17.59 -24.43
N SER A 125 -0.35 -17.17 -25.53
CA SER A 125 1.09 -17.36 -25.79
C SER A 125 1.98 -16.58 -24.81
N GLU A 126 1.50 -15.48 -24.23
CA GLU A 126 2.23 -14.69 -23.24
C GLU A 126 2.41 -15.43 -21.91
N LEU A 127 1.63 -16.50 -21.67
CA LEU A 127 1.71 -17.34 -20.47
C LEU A 127 3.13 -17.84 -20.16
N PHE A 128 3.95 -18.04 -21.19
CA PHE A 128 5.31 -18.58 -21.07
C PHE A 128 6.39 -17.50 -21.05
N THR A 129 6.03 -16.24 -21.26
CA THR A 129 6.98 -15.12 -21.26
C THR A 129 7.39 -14.74 -19.82
N ASN A 130 8.51 -14.03 -19.66
CA ASN A 130 9.03 -13.53 -18.38
C ASN A 130 9.38 -14.58 -17.31
N VAL A 131 9.49 -15.87 -17.69
CA VAL A 131 10.05 -16.92 -16.83
C VAL A 131 11.59 -16.84 -16.79
N HIS A 132 12.19 -16.56 -17.94
CA HIS A 132 13.62 -16.32 -18.11
C HIS A 132 13.85 -15.05 -18.92
N VAL A 133 15.10 -14.58 -18.95
CA VAL A 133 15.50 -13.49 -19.86
C VAL A 133 15.33 -13.95 -21.30
N ALA A 134 14.89 -13.04 -22.17
CA ALA A 134 14.73 -13.30 -23.60
C ALA A 134 16.03 -13.84 -24.23
N GLY A 135 15.91 -14.79 -25.15
CA GLY A 135 17.03 -15.44 -25.83
C GLY A 135 17.73 -16.54 -25.05
N PHE A 136 17.22 -16.96 -23.88
CA PHE A 136 17.81 -18.07 -23.11
C PHE A 136 17.63 -19.45 -23.77
N GLY A 137 16.84 -19.54 -24.86
CA GLY A 137 16.76 -20.72 -25.73
C GLY A 137 16.17 -21.97 -25.07
N VAL A 138 15.23 -21.79 -24.14
CA VAL A 138 14.64 -22.88 -23.35
C VAL A 138 13.27 -23.26 -23.86
N GLU A 139 13.02 -24.57 -23.95
CA GLU A 139 11.69 -25.12 -24.15
C GLU A 139 10.94 -25.18 -22.80
N VAL A 140 9.72 -24.65 -22.76
CA VAL A 140 8.86 -24.68 -21.57
C VAL A 140 7.77 -25.74 -21.76
N PHE A 141 7.48 -26.51 -20.72
CA PHE A 141 6.47 -27.57 -20.74
C PHE A 141 5.37 -27.29 -19.71
N GLY A 142 4.12 -27.62 -20.07
CA GLY A 142 2.98 -27.59 -19.15
C GLY A 142 3.09 -28.67 -18.05
N ALA A 143 2.27 -28.54 -17.01
CA ALA A 143 2.26 -29.43 -15.85
C ALA A 143 1.96 -30.91 -16.19
N ASP A 144 1.30 -31.17 -17.32
CA ASP A 144 0.98 -32.51 -17.82
C ASP A 144 2.05 -33.08 -18.77
N ARG A 145 3.14 -32.34 -19.01
CA ARG A 145 4.19 -32.63 -20.01
C ARG A 145 3.66 -32.85 -21.42
N LYS A 146 2.41 -32.46 -21.70
CA LYS A 146 1.89 -32.41 -23.07
C LYS A 146 2.31 -31.07 -23.66
N GLU A 147 2.93 -31.15 -24.83
CA GLU A 147 3.68 -30.06 -25.43
C GLU A 147 2.79 -28.85 -25.73
N VAL A 148 3.03 -27.75 -25.01
CA VAL A 148 2.85 -26.41 -25.59
C VAL A 148 4.25 -25.93 -25.93
N ARG A 149 4.72 -26.23 -27.15
CA ARG A 149 6.03 -25.73 -27.61
C ARG A 149 5.90 -24.24 -27.87
N ALA A 150 6.34 -23.43 -26.91
CA ALA A 150 6.63 -22.03 -27.12
C ALA A 150 8.16 -21.86 -27.17
N VAL A 151 8.67 -21.37 -28.30
CA VAL A 151 10.04 -20.86 -28.37
C VAL A 151 9.99 -19.47 -27.73
N LEU A 152 10.65 -19.32 -26.59
CA LEU A 152 10.77 -18.02 -25.95
C LEU A 152 11.46 -17.04 -26.92
N PRO A 153 11.01 -15.79 -27.05
CA PRO A 153 11.72 -14.77 -27.81
C PRO A 153 13.13 -14.54 -27.24
#